data_AF-A0A4S2H6F2-F1
#
_entry.id   AF-A0A4S2H6F2-F1
#
_cell.length_a   1.000
_cell.length_b   1.000
_cell.length_c   1.000
_cell.angle_alpha   90.00
_cell.angle_beta   90.00
_cell.angle_gamma   90.00
#
_symmetry.space_group_name_H-M   'P 1'
#
loop_
_entity.id
_entity.type
_entity.pdbx_description
1 polymer ?
#
loop_
_entity_poly.entity_id
_entity_poly.type
_entity_poly.pdbx_seq_one_letter_code
_entity_poly.pdbx_strand_id
1 'polypeptide(L)'
;MEIVDVRKEVLEEVDLMGRKGYFTELRVDKETVPEGMHCYELRHGDDGGFPVSVEENVRVNYFGAVLLAEELELGEEKALQFGYEDFGYTGEQMYLSQVIGGREPGSFKDGKELAEFVKETFPITEEEGQKLVGYMEGHGYLLGHMDGEMFRGDLCNGQDKVDWEPYTIDDAVDAVAEWNFEMLKDAEAAVTNPKDMIDFANKKSCLDSLREDEQILDKMFDRTKYGKEIDALAVTLAEALIEDMSREGGIDAAVRKMTDQIKAGEDLLPDVSPALKKNGGRSR
;
A
#
# COMPACT_ATOMS: atom_id res chain seq x y z
N MET A 1 -0.65 -20.82 -12.07
CA MET A 1 0.04 -19.53 -12.17
C MET A 1 -0.96 -18.47 -11.77
N GLU A 2 -0.53 -17.54 -10.93
CA GLU A 2 -1.37 -16.43 -10.49
C GLU A 2 -1.66 -15.48 -11.67
N ILE A 3 -2.87 -14.93 -11.70
CA ILE A 3 -3.31 -13.92 -12.66
C ILE A 3 -3.53 -12.65 -11.86
N VAL A 4 -2.91 -11.55 -12.29
CA VAL A 4 -2.86 -10.29 -11.54
C VAL A 4 -3.59 -9.15 -12.27
N ASP A 5 -4.14 -8.24 -11.46
CA ASP A 5 -4.62 -6.94 -11.90
C ASP A 5 -3.41 -6.02 -12.12
N VAL A 6 -3.05 -5.80 -13.38
CA VAL A 6 -1.80 -5.11 -13.75
C VAL A 6 -1.73 -3.66 -13.24
N ARG A 7 -2.86 -3.06 -12.88
CA ARG A 7 -2.92 -1.70 -12.33
C ARG A 7 -2.38 -1.61 -10.90
N LYS A 8 -2.30 -2.76 -10.22
CA LYS A 8 -1.87 -2.87 -8.81
C LYS A 8 -0.47 -3.45 -8.66
N GLU A 9 0.15 -3.82 -9.77
CA GLU A 9 1.47 -4.43 -9.80
C GLU A 9 2.56 -3.39 -10.09
N VAL A 10 3.70 -3.59 -9.45
CA VAL A 10 4.94 -2.94 -9.83
C VAL A 10 5.49 -3.70 -11.03
N LEU A 11 5.67 -3.00 -12.14
CA LEU A 11 6.20 -3.54 -13.38
C LEU A 11 7.65 -3.13 -13.55
N GLU A 12 8.44 -3.99 -14.19
CA GLU A 12 9.80 -3.69 -14.59
C GLU A 12 9.80 -3.06 -15.97
N GLU A 13 10.48 -1.93 -16.14
CA GLU A 13 10.67 -1.37 -17.46
C GLU A 13 11.70 -2.19 -18.25
N VAL A 14 11.33 -2.55 -19.47
CA VAL A 14 12.13 -3.33 -20.40
C VAL A 14 12.22 -2.65 -21.75
N ASP A 15 13.31 -2.89 -22.47
CA ASP A 15 13.36 -2.73 -23.93
C ASP A 15 13.00 -4.07 -24.57
N LEU A 16 12.04 -4.06 -25.47
CA LEU A 16 11.67 -5.19 -26.32
C LEU A 16 11.69 -4.76 -27.78
N MET A 17 12.65 -5.29 -28.55
CA MET A 17 12.85 -5.00 -29.96
C MET A 17 12.98 -3.49 -30.26
N GLY A 18 13.67 -2.75 -29.38
CA GLY A 18 13.85 -1.30 -29.47
C GLY A 18 12.63 -0.48 -29.02
N ARG A 19 11.66 -1.12 -28.36
CA ARG A 19 10.45 -0.46 -27.82
C ARG A 19 10.46 -0.55 -26.31
N LYS A 20 10.11 0.54 -25.65
CA LYS A 20 9.85 0.55 -24.22
C LYS A 20 8.59 -0.28 -23.89
N GLY A 21 8.71 -1.17 -22.93
CA GLY A 21 7.61 -1.99 -22.42
C GLY A 21 7.68 -2.18 -20.91
N TYR A 22 6.61 -2.77 -20.36
CA TYR A 22 6.44 -2.96 -18.92
C TYR A 22 6.15 -4.42 -18.62
N PHE A 23 7.05 -5.03 -17.88
CA PHE A 23 7.15 -6.47 -17.71
C PHE A 23 6.70 -6.92 -16.31
N THR A 24 6.10 -8.11 -16.27
CA THR A 24 5.87 -8.88 -15.04
C THR A 24 6.05 -10.38 -15.32
N GLU A 25 6.60 -11.11 -14.36
CA GLU A 25 6.70 -12.57 -14.42
C GLU A 25 5.32 -13.27 -14.24
N LEU A 26 4.29 -12.53 -13.81
CA LEU A 26 2.95 -13.05 -13.57
C LEU A 26 2.09 -12.97 -14.83
N ARG A 27 0.95 -13.68 -14.86
CA ARG A 27 -0.02 -13.53 -15.95
C ARG A 27 -0.89 -12.32 -15.68
N VAL A 28 -1.15 -11.53 -16.71
CA VAL A 28 -2.01 -10.35 -16.60
C VAL A 28 -3.46 -10.70 -16.89
N ASP A 29 -4.38 -10.22 -16.05
CA ASP A 29 -5.79 -10.16 -16.39
C ASP A 29 -6.00 -9.14 -17.52
N LYS A 30 -6.33 -9.63 -18.72
CA LYS A 30 -6.49 -8.80 -19.92
C LYS A 30 -7.61 -7.76 -19.78
N GLU A 31 -8.57 -7.95 -18.88
CA GLU A 31 -9.62 -6.96 -18.61
C GLU A 31 -9.09 -5.74 -17.82
N THR A 32 -7.93 -5.88 -17.17
CA THR A 32 -7.28 -4.81 -16.39
C THR A 32 -6.25 -4.01 -17.20
N VAL A 33 -5.97 -4.45 -18.44
CA VAL A 33 -5.07 -3.73 -19.36
C VAL A 33 -5.75 -2.43 -19.80
N PRO A 34 -5.15 -1.26 -19.51
CA PRO A 34 -5.82 0.00 -19.79
C PRO A 34 -5.86 0.35 -21.28
N GLU A 35 -6.78 1.25 -21.62
CA GLU A 35 -6.95 1.73 -22.99
C GLU A 35 -5.64 2.36 -23.52
N GLY A 36 -5.24 1.98 -24.74
CA GLY A 36 -3.98 2.41 -25.34
C GLY A 36 -2.76 1.57 -24.96
N MET A 37 -2.92 0.52 -24.15
CA MET A 37 -1.89 -0.48 -23.90
C MET A 37 -2.26 -1.82 -24.54
N HIS A 38 -1.22 -2.55 -24.97
CA HIS A 38 -1.34 -3.87 -25.58
C HIS A 38 -0.53 -4.87 -24.75
N CYS A 39 -1.15 -5.97 -24.34
CA CYS A 39 -0.51 -7.01 -23.51
C CYS A 39 -0.17 -8.25 -24.33
N TYR A 40 1.08 -8.68 -24.24
CA TYR A 40 1.62 -9.87 -24.89
C TYR A 40 2.31 -10.78 -23.87
N GLU A 41 2.54 -12.04 -24.23
CA GLU A 41 3.21 -13.02 -23.39
C GLU A 41 4.57 -13.39 -24.00
N LEU A 42 5.59 -13.49 -23.16
CA LEU A 42 6.94 -13.88 -23.53
C LEU A 42 7.14 -15.38 -23.23
N ARG A 43 7.87 -16.07 -24.12
CA ARG A 43 8.23 -17.48 -23.98
C ARG A 43 9.73 -17.64 -23.78
N HIS A 44 10.15 -18.45 -22.81
CA HIS A 44 11.56 -18.80 -22.64
C HIS A 44 12.03 -19.88 -23.63
N GLY A 45 13.29 -19.79 -24.03
CA GLY A 45 13.96 -20.84 -24.80
C GLY A 45 14.23 -22.10 -23.98
N ASP A 46 14.78 -23.13 -24.63
CA ASP A 46 15.13 -24.41 -23.97
C ASP A 46 16.28 -24.27 -22.95
N ASP A 47 17.03 -23.18 -23.01
CA ASP A 47 18.10 -22.84 -22.07
C ASP A 47 17.61 -22.14 -20.78
N GLY A 48 16.33 -21.77 -20.73
CA GLY A 48 15.62 -21.30 -19.53
C GLY A 48 16.08 -19.95 -18.99
N GLY A 49 16.94 -19.22 -19.70
CA GLY A 49 17.53 -17.98 -19.21
C GLY A 49 16.84 -16.70 -19.68
N PHE A 50 16.42 -16.65 -20.95
CA PHE A 50 15.89 -15.44 -21.59
C PHE A 50 14.68 -15.75 -22.49
N PRO A 51 13.79 -14.77 -22.71
CA PRO A 51 12.71 -14.95 -23.64
C PRO A 51 13.23 -14.96 -25.08
N VAL A 52 12.60 -15.77 -25.92
CA VAL A 52 12.97 -15.96 -27.34
C VAL A 52 11.84 -15.57 -28.30
N SER A 53 10.62 -15.40 -27.78
CA SER A 53 9.47 -14.95 -28.55
C SER A 53 8.47 -14.16 -27.73
N VAL A 54 7.74 -13.28 -28.43
CA VAL A 54 6.56 -12.55 -27.95
C VAL A 54 5.35 -13.07 -28.72
N GLU A 55 4.29 -13.43 -28.00
CA GLU A 55 3.10 -14.11 -28.54
C GLU A 55 1.83 -13.53 -27.92
N GLU A 56 0.69 -13.71 -28.60
CA GLU A 56 -0.61 -13.30 -28.05
C GLU A 56 -1.01 -14.14 -26.83
N ASN A 57 -0.59 -15.41 -26.79
CA ASN A 57 -0.78 -16.33 -25.67
C ASN A 57 0.23 -17.50 -25.69
N VAL A 58 1.02 -17.62 -24.63
CA VAL A 58 2.02 -18.66 -24.43
C VAL A 58 1.46 -19.76 -23.52
N ARG A 59 1.34 -20.98 -24.05
CA ARG A 59 0.80 -22.13 -23.30
C ARG A 59 1.83 -22.94 -22.50
N VAL A 60 3.07 -22.97 -22.99
CA VAL A 60 4.18 -23.77 -22.47
C VAL A 60 5.40 -22.87 -22.44
N ASN A 61 6.32 -23.08 -21.50
CA ASN A 61 7.53 -22.27 -21.36
C ASN A 61 7.26 -20.77 -21.19
N TYR A 62 6.25 -20.42 -20.38
CA TYR A 62 5.91 -19.04 -20.08
C TYR A 62 7.07 -18.36 -19.34
N PHE A 63 7.46 -17.18 -19.81
CA PHE A 63 8.48 -16.34 -19.19
C PHE A 63 7.86 -15.18 -18.40
N GLY A 64 6.88 -14.48 -19.00
CA GLY A 64 6.22 -13.34 -18.37
C GLY A 64 5.25 -12.66 -19.34
N ALA A 65 4.64 -11.57 -18.90
CA ALA A 65 3.82 -10.69 -19.73
C ALA A 65 4.52 -9.35 -19.92
N VAL A 66 4.30 -8.73 -21.08
CA VAL A 66 4.82 -7.40 -21.42
C VAL A 66 3.68 -6.53 -21.94
N LEU A 67 3.61 -5.30 -21.44
CA LEU A 67 2.69 -4.27 -21.91
C LEU A 67 3.44 -3.25 -22.76
N LEU A 68 2.86 -2.92 -23.91
CA LEU A 68 3.41 -1.96 -24.87
C LEU A 68 2.37 -0.90 -25.21
N ALA A 69 2.81 0.35 -25.32
CA ALA A 69 1.95 1.45 -25.79
C ALA A 69 1.67 1.36 -27.30
N GLU A 70 2.55 0.68 -28.04
CA GLU A 70 2.39 0.46 -29.48
C GLU A 70 2.03 -1.00 -29.76
N GLU A 71 1.07 -1.21 -30.66
CA GLU A 71 0.70 -2.54 -31.11
C GLU A 71 1.88 -3.23 -31.83
N LEU A 72 2.04 -4.54 -31.59
CA LEU A 72 2.99 -5.38 -32.30
C LEU A 72 2.26 -6.13 -33.42
N GLU A 73 2.77 -6.03 -34.63
CA GLU A 73 2.28 -6.83 -35.75
C GLU A 73 2.81 -8.27 -35.68
N LEU A 74 2.07 -9.14 -34.98
CA LEU A 74 2.50 -10.54 -34.76
C LEU A 74 2.35 -11.48 -35.96
N GLY A 75 1.78 -11.00 -37.08
CA GLY A 75 1.51 -11.81 -38.27
C GLY A 75 0.49 -12.94 -38.05
N GLU A 76 0.38 -13.86 -39.02
CA GLU A 76 -0.59 -14.96 -38.99
C GLU A 76 -0.32 -15.97 -37.87
N GLU A 77 0.95 -16.12 -37.48
CA GLU A 77 1.38 -17.05 -36.42
C GLU A 77 1.10 -16.51 -35.01
N LYS A 78 0.69 -15.23 -34.89
CA LYS A 78 0.44 -14.56 -33.61
C LYS A 78 1.65 -14.65 -32.66
N ALA A 79 2.85 -14.66 -33.24
CA ALA A 79 4.12 -14.84 -32.57
C ALA A 79 5.26 -14.17 -33.36
N LEU A 80 6.18 -13.52 -32.66
CA LEU A 80 7.44 -13.02 -33.22
C LEU A 80 8.61 -13.57 -32.43
N GLN A 81 9.61 -14.10 -33.15
CA GLN A 81 10.88 -14.56 -32.57
C GLN A 81 11.86 -13.39 -32.50
N PHE A 82 12.65 -13.31 -31.44
CA PHE A 82 13.68 -12.29 -31.25
C PHE A 82 14.93 -12.84 -30.57
N GLY A 83 16.04 -12.12 -30.67
CA GLY A 83 17.33 -12.53 -30.13
C GLY A 83 17.61 -11.95 -28.74
N TYR A 84 18.72 -12.40 -28.14
CA TYR A 84 19.17 -11.95 -26.82
C TYR A 84 19.32 -10.42 -26.71
N GLU A 85 19.76 -9.75 -27.78
CA GLU A 85 19.97 -8.30 -27.81
C GLU A 85 18.65 -7.50 -27.91
N ASP A 86 17.54 -8.17 -28.19
CA ASP A 86 16.23 -7.55 -28.41
C ASP A 86 15.37 -7.52 -27.14
N PHE A 87 15.87 -8.01 -25.99
CA PHE A 87 15.18 -7.91 -24.70
C PHE A 87 16.16 -7.54 -23.59
N GLY A 88 15.83 -6.50 -22.80
CA GLY A 88 16.66 -6.11 -21.66
C GLY A 88 15.92 -5.29 -20.62
N TYR A 89 16.25 -5.50 -19.35
CA TYR A 89 15.77 -4.68 -18.24
C TYR A 89 16.51 -3.36 -18.18
N THR A 90 15.78 -2.26 -17.97
CA THR A 90 16.40 -0.94 -17.73
C THR A 90 16.81 -0.74 -16.28
N GLY A 91 16.18 -1.50 -15.36
CA GLY A 91 16.34 -1.40 -13.92
C GLY A 91 15.34 -0.45 -13.25
N GLU A 92 14.48 0.22 -14.03
CA GLU A 92 13.38 1.03 -13.48
C GLU A 92 12.17 0.15 -13.15
N GLN A 93 11.48 0.52 -12.07
CA GLN A 93 10.25 -0.11 -11.61
C GLN A 93 9.18 0.94 -11.45
N MET A 94 7.96 0.64 -11.89
CA MET A 94 6.85 1.60 -11.84
C MET A 94 5.50 0.91 -11.85
N TYR A 95 4.49 1.60 -11.34
CA TYR A 95 3.10 1.19 -11.53
C TYR A 95 2.62 1.58 -12.92
N LEU A 96 1.72 0.80 -13.51
CA LEU A 96 1.18 1.08 -14.84
C LEU A 96 0.45 2.44 -14.91
N SER A 97 -0.09 2.92 -13.79
CA SER A 97 -0.69 4.26 -13.67
C SER A 97 0.30 5.39 -13.98
N GLN A 98 1.60 5.18 -13.75
CA GLN A 98 2.66 6.16 -14.07
C GLN A 98 3.04 6.16 -15.56
N VAL A 99 2.56 5.16 -16.32
CA VAL A 99 2.92 4.94 -17.72
C VAL A 99 1.88 5.52 -18.68
N ILE A 100 0.58 5.30 -18.40
CA ILE A 100 -0.46 5.50 -19.40
C ILE A 100 -0.76 6.99 -19.59
N GLY A 101 -0.34 7.52 -20.73
CA GLY A 101 -0.73 8.83 -21.23
C GLY A 101 -0.02 10.03 -20.60
N GLY A 102 1.05 9.82 -19.83
CA GLY A 102 1.76 10.91 -19.13
C GLY A 102 0.86 11.68 -18.16
N ARG A 103 -0.21 11.04 -17.69
CA ARG A 103 -1.09 11.59 -16.66
C ARG A 103 -0.57 11.11 -15.32
N GLU A 104 -0.41 12.04 -14.39
CA GLU A 104 -0.09 11.74 -12.99
C GLU A 104 -1.34 11.96 -12.14
N PRO A 105 -1.50 11.24 -11.01
CA PRO A 105 -2.56 11.52 -10.06
C PRO A 105 -2.59 13.01 -9.71
N GLY A 106 -3.81 13.57 -9.70
CA GLY A 106 -4.01 14.92 -9.21
C GLY A 106 -3.93 14.91 -7.69
N SER A 107 -3.03 15.69 -7.11
CA SER A 107 -2.96 15.83 -5.65
C SER A 107 -4.23 16.50 -5.11
N PHE A 108 -4.75 15.99 -4.00
CA PHE A 108 -5.79 16.70 -3.25
C PHE A 108 -5.23 18.02 -2.72
N LYS A 109 -5.96 19.12 -2.89
CA LYS A 109 -5.50 20.46 -2.48
C LYS A 109 -5.68 20.71 -0.99
N ASP A 110 -6.71 20.11 -0.41
CA ASP A 110 -7.11 20.32 0.97
C ASP A 110 -7.97 19.15 1.48
N GLY A 111 -8.28 19.21 2.78
CA GLY A 111 -9.12 18.21 3.43
C GLY A 111 -10.55 18.13 2.87
N LYS A 112 -11.05 19.21 2.27
CA LYS A 112 -12.40 19.26 1.70
C LYS A 112 -12.47 18.45 0.41
N GLU A 113 -11.48 18.58 -0.46
CA GLU A 113 -11.39 17.79 -1.70
C GLU A 113 -11.28 16.30 -1.39
N LEU A 114 -10.44 15.94 -0.42
CA LEU A 114 -10.32 14.56 0.05
C LEU A 114 -11.66 14.05 0.62
N ALA A 115 -12.31 14.81 1.50
CA ALA A 115 -13.59 14.43 2.12
C ALA A 115 -14.69 14.21 1.08
N GLU A 116 -14.78 15.06 0.05
CA GLU A 116 -15.75 14.90 -1.04
C GLU A 116 -15.46 13.66 -1.89
N PHE A 117 -14.18 13.33 -2.11
CA PHE A 117 -13.78 12.15 -2.87
C PHE A 117 -14.15 10.84 -2.17
N VAL A 118 -13.89 10.74 -0.85
CA VAL A 118 -14.14 9.50 -0.09
C VAL A 118 -15.54 9.39 0.50
N LYS A 119 -16.42 10.39 0.32
CA LYS A 119 -17.71 10.50 1.03
C LYS A 119 -18.61 9.26 0.97
N GLU A 120 -18.57 8.49 -0.12
CA GLU A 120 -19.41 7.30 -0.30
C GLU A 120 -18.79 6.03 0.30
N THR A 121 -17.47 5.98 0.43
CA THR A 121 -16.72 4.79 0.87
C THR A 121 -16.22 4.91 2.31
N PHE A 122 -15.73 6.09 2.69
CA PHE A 122 -15.19 6.41 4.00
C PHE A 122 -15.53 7.86 4.37
N PRO A 123 -16.76 8.14 4.85
CA PRO A 123 -17.17 9.50 5.16
C PRO A 123 -16.30 10.12 6.27
N ILE A 124 -15.69 11.26 5.95
CA ILE A 124 -14.90 12.08 6.87
C ILE A 124 -15.35 13.53 6.81
N THR A 125 -15.04 14.28 7.86
CA THR A 125 -15.21 15.74 7.87
C THR A 125 -14.09 16.45 7.11
N GLU A 126 -14.29 17.72 6.77
CA GLU A 126 -13.22 18.56 6.20
C GLU A 126 -12.02 18.68 7.16
N GLU A 127 -12.27 18.75 8.47
CA GLU A 127 -11.21 18.81 9.50
C GLU A 127 -10.40 17.52 9.53
N GLU A 128 -11.08 16.38 9.54
CA GLU A 128 -10.48 15.04 9.45
C GLU A 128 -9.61 14.91 8.20
N GLY A 129 -10.15 15.27 7.03
CA GLY A 129 -9.40 15.27 5.78
C GLY A 129 -8.19 16.21 5.83
N GLN A 130 -8.30 17.35 6.50
CA GLN A 130 -7.22 18.33 6.59
C GLN A 130 -6.07 17.81 7.45
N LYS A 131 -6.36 17.01 8.49
CA LYS A 131 -5.32 16.32 9.26
C LYS A 131 -4.58 15.32 8.38
N LEU A 132 -5.29 14.49 7.62
CA LEU A 132 -4.65 13.52 6.73
C LEU A 132 -3.74 14.20 5.69
N VAL A 133 -4.25 15.18 4.96
CA VAL A 133 -3.46 15.92 3.96
C VAL A 133 -2.24 16.59 4.61
N GLY A 134 -2.43 17.29 5.73
CA GLY A 134 -1.35 18.03 6.39
C GLY A 134 -0.24 17.14 6.95
N TYR A 135 -0.58 16.00 7.54
CA TYR A 135 0.43 15.05 8.02
C TYR A 135 1.19 14.40 6.85
N MET A 136 0.50 14.01 5.78
CA MET A 136 1.15 13.45 4.59
C MET A 136 2.18 14.42 4.01
N GLU A 137 1.79 15.67 3.78
CA GLU A 137 2.69 16.72 3.29
C GLU A 137 3.87 16.97 4.25
N GLY A 138 3.59 17.00 5.56
CA GLY A 138 4.60 17.17 6.60
C GLY A 138 5.64 16.04 6.65
N HIS A 139 5.30 14.86 6.12
CA HIS A 139 6.17 13.69 6.04
C HIS A 139 6.74 13.45 4.63
N GLY A 140 6.60 14.42 3.72
CA GLY A 140 7.16 14.33 2.36
C GLY A 140 6.32 13.50 1.39
N TYR A 141 5.04 13.34 1.68
CA TYR A 141 4.10 12.60 0.85
C TYR A 141 2.94 13.47 0.36
N LEU A 142 2.32 13.06 -0.74
CA LEU A 142 1.09 13.63 -1.25
C LEU A 142 0.00 12.55 -1.29
N LEU A 143 -1.24 12.96 -1.04
CA LEU A 143 -2.39 12.15 -1.41
C LEU A 143 -2.92 12.65 -2.76
N GLY A 144 -3.18 11.73 -3.68
CA GLY A 144 -3.71 12.06 -4.99
C GLY A 144 -4.76 11.08 -5.45
N HIS A 145 -5.39 11.41 -6.57
CA HIS A 145 -6.39 10.55 -7.18
C HIS A 145 -6.28 10.53 -8.71
N MET A 146 -6.67 9.40 -9.29
CA MET A 146 -6.83 9.22 -10.73
C MET A 146 -7.92 8.18 -10.99
N ASP A 147 -8.81 8.44 -11.93
CA ASP A 147 -9.85 7.50 -12.37
C ASP A 147 -10.71 6.87 -11.23
N GLY A 148 -10.92 7.64 -10.15
CA GLY A 148 -11.70 7.21 -8.98
C GLY A 148 -10.92 6.37 -7.97
N GLU A 149 -9.63 6.14 -8.20
CA GLU A 149 -8.72 5.48 -7.27
C GLU A 149 -7.78 6.48 -6.58
N MET A 150 -7.28 6.10 -5.42
CA MET A 150 -6.42 6.92 -4.57
C MET A 150 -4.97 6.46 -4.65
N PHE A 151 -4.04 7.41 -4.56
CA PHE A 151 -2.60 7.19 -4.69
C PHE A 151 -1.85 7.97 -3.62
N ARG A 152 -0.67 7.45 -3.25
CA ARG A 152 0.32 8.16 -2.43
C ARG A 152 1.49 8.55 -3.32
N GLY A 153 1.86 9.81 -3.29
CA GLY A 153 3.02 10.34 -4.01
C GLY A 153 4.20 10.54 -3.07
N ASP A 154 5.37 9.99 -3.39
CA ASP A 154 6.62 10.22 -2.66
C ASP A 154 7.41 11.38 -3.29
N LEU A 155 7.77 12.37 -2.47
CA LEU A 155 8.53 13.56 -2.88
C LEU A 155 10.05 13.41 -2.75
N CYS A 156 10.56 12.30 -2.19
CA CYS A 156 11.97 12.15 -1.84
C CYS A 156 12.91 11.86 -3.02
N ASN A 157 12.40 11.59 -4.23
CA ASN A 157 13.23 11.09 -5.34
C ASN A 157 13.89 12.16 -6.25
N GLY A 158 13.87 13.43 -5.85
CA GLY A 158 14.90 14.40 -6.23
C GLY A 158 14.95 14.88 -7.69
N GLN A 159 13.89 14.71 -8.50
CA GLN A 159 13.87 15.17 -9.91
C GLN A 159 12.51 15.70 -10.38
N ASP A 160 11.85 16.57 -9.60
CA ASP A 160 10.52 17.16 -9.93
C ASP A 160 9.43 16.12 -10.30
N LYS A 161 9.70 14.83 -10.05
CA LYS A 161 8.84 13.69 -10.35
C LYS A 161 8.36 13.10 -9.04
N VAL A 162 7.05 12.91 -8.95
CA VAL A 162 6.41 12.28 -7.81
C VAL A 162 6.26 10.80 -8.12
N ASP A 163 6.77 9.95 -7.24
CA ASP A 163 6.59 8.50 -7.39
C ASP A 163 5.28 8.08 -6.74
N TRP A 164 4.31 7.75 -7.60
CA TRP A 164 2.95 7.45 -7.21
C TRP A 164 2.75 5.94 -7.07
N GLU A 165 2.18 5.53 -5.94
CA GLU A 165 1.76 4.16 -5.70
C GLU A 165 0.28 4.08 -5.33
N PRO A 166 -0.42 2.98 -5.69
CA PRO A 166 -1.77 2.72 -5.25
C PRO A 166 -1.88 2.80 -3.72
N TYR A 167 -2.93 3.46 -3.25
CA TYR A 167 -3.10 3.71 -1.82
C TYR A 167 -4.57 3.72 -1.44
N THR A 168 -4.86 3.56 -0.14
CA THR A 168 -6.24 3.62 0.35
C THR A 168 -6.40 4.63 1.47
N ILE A 169 -7.63 5.06 1.70
CA ILE A 169 -7.95 5.95 2.83
C ILE A 169 -7.66 5.27 4.18
N ASP A 170 -7.87 3.95 4.29
CA ASP A 170 -7.50 3.19 5.49
C ASP A 170 -5.98 3.26 5.73
N ASP A 171 -5.17 3.12 4.69
CA ASP A 171 -3.70 3.16 4.80
C ASP A 171 -3.21 4.58 5.17
N ALA A 172 -3.85 5.61 4.62
CA ALA A 172 -3.54 7.00 4.98
C ALA A 172 -3.85 7.30 6.45
N VAL A 173 -4.99 6.82 6.95
CA VAL A 173 -5.37 6.99 8.36
C VAL A 173 -4.41 6.24 9.28
N ASP A 174 -4.06 4.99 8.93
CA ASP A 174 -3.10 4.16 9.69
C ASP A 174 -1.72 4.83 9.80
N ALA A 175 -1.15 5.25 8.66
CA ALA A 175 0.16 5.91 8.63
C ALA A 175 0.17 7.23 9.43
N VAL A 176 -0.87 8.06 9.27
CA VAL A 176 -0.94 9.34 9.98
C VAL A 176 -1.13 9.15 11.49
N ALA A 177 -1.91 8.15 11.91
CA ALA A 177 -2.06 7.80 13.31
C ALA A 177 -0.73 7.30 13.91
N GLU A 178 0.03 6.48 13.18
CA GLU A 178 1.36 6.03 13.59
C GLU A 178 2.33 7.20 13.78
N TRP A 179 2.41 8.11 12.81
CA TRP A 179 3.27 9.29 12.91
C TRP A 179 2.87 10.21 14.07
N ASN A 180 1.58 10.45 14.29
CA ASN A 180 1.12 11.24 15.44
C ASN A 180 1.56 10.59 16.76
N PHE A 181 1.45 9.27 16.88
CA PHE A 181 1.90 8.53 18.05
C PHE A 181 3.41 8.61 18.29
N GLU A 182 4.23 8.53 17.24
CA GLU A 182 5.67 8.73 17.33
C GLU A 182 6.03 10.16 17.77
N MET A 183 5.41 11.16 17.14
CA MET A 183 5.58 12.57 17.48
C MET A 183 5.15 12.87 18.92
N LEU A 184 4.08 12.24 19.41
CA LEU A 184 3.62 12.35 20.79
C LEU A 184 4.68 11.87 21.77
N LYS A 185 5.30 10.70 21.55
CA LYS A 185 6.38 10.19 22.42
C LYS A 185 7.55 11.17 22.50
N ASP A 186 7.97 11.70 21.36
CA ASP A 186 9.06 12.67 21.29
C ASP A 186 8.70 13.98 21.99
N ALA A 187 7.46 14.46 21.80
CA ALA A 187 6.96 15.67 22.45
C ALA A 187 6.85 15.49 23.98
N GLU A 188 6.37 14.35 24.45
CA GLU A 188 6.32 14.02 25.88
C GLU A 188 7.71 13.99 26.50
N ALA A 189 8.67 13.34 25.86
CA ALA A 189 10.06 13.33 26.29
C ALA A 189 10.65 14.75 26.32
N ALA A 190 10.39 15.57 25.30
CA ALA A 190 10.90 16.92 25.19
C ALA A 190 10.42 17.86 26.32
N VAL A 191 9.16 17.71 26.75
CA VAL A 191 8.56 18.50 27.84
C VAL A 191 9.22 18.24 29.20
N THR A 192 9.80 17.05 29.42
CA THR A 192 10.48 16.71 30.68
C THR A 192 11.84 17.39 30.87
N ASN A 193 12.42 17.94 29.79
CA ASN A 193 13.75 18.56 29.82
C ASN A 193 13.77 19.91 29.06
N PRO A 194 13.10 20.95 29.57
CA PRO A 194 13.08 22.27 28.95
C PRO A 194 14.36 23.07 29.26
N LYS A 195 14.80 23.90 28.31
CA LYS A 195 15.94 24.82 28.49
C LYS A 195 15.60 25.98 29.43
N ASP A 196 14.38 26.49 29.31
CA ASP A 196 13.82 27.57 30.10
C ASP A 196 12.28 27.52 30.07
N MET A 197 11.62 28.48 30.73
CA MET A 197 10.16 28.51 30.81
C MET A 197 9.47 28.77 29.45
N ILE A 198 10.14 29.45 28.52
CA ILE A 198 9.59 29.74 27.18
C ILE A 198 9.68 28.46 26.34
N ASP A 199 10.82 27.77 26.38
CA ASP A 199 11.02 26.46 25.75
C ASP A 199 10.01 25.42 26.28
N PHE A 200 9.77 25.39 27.60
CA PHE A 200 8.73 24.55 28.19
C PHE A 200 7.34 24.88 27.63
N ALA A 201 6.95 26.15 27.60
CA ALA A 201 5.64 26.57 27.11
C ALA A 201 5.43 26.18 25.64
N ASN A 202 6.45 26.38 24.80
CA ASN A 202 6.41 26.02 23.37
C ASN A 202 6.27 24.50 23.18
N LYS A 203 7.09 23.70 23.88
CA LYS A 203 7.02 22.22 23.81
C LYS A 203 5.70 21.68 24.35
N LYS A 204 5.20 22.26 25.44
CA LYS A 204 3.90 21.88 26.02
C LYS A 204 2.76 22.19 25.06
N SER A 205 2.80 23.36 24.40
CA SER A 205 1.82 23.73 23.37
C SER A 205 1.84 22.77 22.18
N CYS A 206 3.02 22.32 21.75
CA CYS A 206 3.15 21.31 20.69
C CYS A 206 2.53 19.98 21.12
N LEU A 207 2.87 19.50 22.33
CA LEU A 207 2.30 18.28 22.90
C LEU A 207 0.76 18.35 23.00
N ASP A 208 0.22 19.49 23.43
CA ASP A 208 -1.23 19.67 23.53
C ASP A 208 -1.92 19.63 22.17
N SER A 209 -1.33 20.27 21.15
CA SER A 209 -1.83 20.18 19.78
C SER A 209 -1.79 18.75 19.23
N LEU A 210 -0.73 17.98 19.50
CA LEU A 210 -0.64 16.59 19.06
C LEU A 210 -1.69 15.70 19.72
N ARG A 211 -2.05 15.97 20.98
CA ARG A 211 -3.12 15.26 21.70
C ARG A 211 -4.53 15.62 21.21
N GLU A 212 -4.71 16.83 20.71
CA GLU A 212 -5.95 17.20 20.01
C GLU A 212 -6.07 16.45 18.70
N ASP A 213 -4.97 16.34 17.95
CA ASP A 213 -4.89 15.55 16.72
C ASP A 213 -5.15 14.06 16.97
N GLU A 214 -4.53 13.47 18.00
CA GLU A 214 -4.71 12.08 18.43
C GLU A 214 -6.19 11.73 18.58
N GLN A 215 -6.97 12.59 19.25
CA GLN A 215 -8.41 12.35 19.46
C GLN A 215 -9.24 12.32 18.16
N ILE A 216 -8.78 13.03 17.13
CA ILE A 216 -9.42 13.04 15.81
C ILE A 216 -8.98 11.79 15.03
N LEU A 217 -7.68 11.50 15.07
CA LEU A 217 -7.06 10.36 14.38
C LEU A 217 -7.58 9.03 14.92
N ASP A 218 -7.69 8.85 16.24
CA ASP A 218 -8.25 7.65 16.87
C ASP A 218 -9.67 7.35 16.38
N LYS A 219 -10.54 8.38 16.35
CA LYS A 219 -11.92 8.23 15.86
C LYS A 219 -11.98 7.93 14.36
N MET A 220 -11.01 8.39 13.57
CA MET A 220 -10.88 7.99 12.18
C MET A 220 -10.41 6.55 12.08
N PHE A 221 -9.40 6.17 12.87
CA PHE A 221 -8.83 4.85 12.88
C PHE A 221 -9.86 3.76 13.22
N ASP A 222 -10.73 4.00 14.21
CA ASP A 222 -11.83 3.09 14.58
C ASP A 222 -12.76 2.75 13.39
N ARG A 223 -12.90 3.66 12.42
CA ARG A 223 -13.75 3.45 11.24
C ARG A 223 -13.03 2.64 10.15
N THR A 224 -11.71 2.57 10.19
CA THR A 224 -10.90 1.86 9.18
C THR A 224 -11.16 0.36 9.23
N LYS A 225 -10.77 -0.35 8.16
CA LYS A 225 -10.74 -1.81 8.18
C LYS A 225 -9.85 -2.34 9.32
N TYR A 226 -8.74 -1.66 9.61
CA TYR A 226 -7.79 -2.04 10.66
C TYR A 226 -8.37 -1.88 12.06
N GLY A 227 -9.00 -0.73 12.35
CA GLY A 227 -9.68 -0.49 13.63
C GLY A 227 -10.78 -1.51 13.90
N LYS A 228 -11.63 -1.79 12.91
CA LYS A 228 -12.69 -2.81 13.02
C LYS A 228 -12.14 -4.22 13.25
N GLU A 229 -11.04 -4.57 12.59
CA GLU A 229 -10.38 -5.87 12.76
C GLU A 229 -9.76 -5.99 14.17
N ILE A 230 -9.16 -4.93 14.70
CA ILE A 230 -8.63 -4.88 16.08
C ILE A 230 -9.75 -5.01 17.11
N ASP A 231 -10.88 -4.33 16.91
CA ASP A 231 -12.04 -4.43 17.79
C ASP A 231 -12.61 -5.85 17.80
N ALA A 232 -12.75 -6.48 16.62
CA ALA A 232 -13.20 -7.86 16.51
C ALA A 232 -12.25 -8.84 17.21
N LEU A 233 -10.94 -8.61 17.10
CA LEU A 233 -9.92 -9.36 17.82
C LEU A 233 -10.06 -9.18 19.34
N ALA A 234 -10.23 -7.95 19.81
CA ALA A 234 -10.38 -7.66 21.24
C ALA A 234 -11.61 -8.35 21.83
N VAL A 235 -12.75 -8.33 21.11
CA VAL A 235 -13.98 -9.04 21.51
C VAL A 235 -13.74 -10.54 21.56
N THR A 236 -13.14 -11.12 20.53
CA THR A 236 -12.87 -12.58 20.47
C THR A 236 -11.97 -13.02 21.62
N LEU A 237 -10.90 -12.26 21.91
CA LEU A 237 -10.03 -12.53 23.04
C LEU A 237 -10.80 -12.42 24.37
N ALA A 238 -11.59 -11.36 24.56
CA ALA A 238 -12.36 -11.18 25.78
C ALA A 238 -13.36 -12.34 26.01
N GLU A 239 -14.06 -12.79 24.96
CA GLU A 239 -14.97 -13.93 25.03
C GLU A 239 -14.24 -15.23 25.38
N ALA A 240 -13.10 -15.50 24.73
CA ALA A 240 -12.27 -16.67 25.05
C ALA A 240 -11.78 -16.65 26.50
N LEU A 241 -11.37 -15.47 27.01
CA LEU A 241 -10.97 -15.31 28.40
C LEU A 241 -12.12 -15.58 29.36
N ILE A 242 -13.31 -15.05 29.07
CA ILE A 242 -14.52 -15.27 29.89
C ILE A 242 -14.90 -16.75 29.91
N GLU A 243 -14.81 -17.43 28.77
CA GLU A 243 -15.07 -18.88 28.68
C GLU A 243 -14.08 -19.67 29.54
N ASP A 244 -12.79 -19.37 29.42
CA ASP A 244 -11.75 -20.04 30.21
C ASP A 244 -11.85 -19.72 31.71
N MET A 245 -12.25 -18.50 32.07
CA MET A 245 -12.55 -18.13 33.46
C MET A 245 -13.72 -18.93 34.04
N SER A 246 -14.66 -19.34 33.18
CA SER A 246 -15.82 -20.13 33.55
C SER A 246 -15.53 -21.63 33.68
N ARG A 247 -14.34 -22.09 33.25
CA ARG A 247 -13.84 -23.47 33.40
C ARG A 247 -13.11 -23.65 34.74
N GLU A 248 -12.92 -24.90 35.16
CA GLU A 248 -12.19 -25.22 36.40
C GLU A 248 -10.73 -24.73 36.30
N GLY A 249 -10.34 -23.80 37.17
CA GLY A 249 -8.99 -23.20 37.18
C GLY A 249 -8.98 -21.71 37.56
N GLY A 250 -10.11 -21.02 37.41
CA GLY A 250 -10.25 -19.61 37.77
C GLY A 250 -9.46 -18.65 36.88
N ILE A 251 -9.42 -17.38 37.27
CA ILE A 251 -8.86 -16.27 36.47
C ILE A 251 -7.39 -16.50 36.11
N ASP A 252 -6.57 -16.94 37.07
CA ASP A 252 -5.13 -17.12 36.86
C ASP A 252 -4.82 -18.19 35.80
N ALA A 253 -5.60 -19.27 35.75
CA ALA A 253 -5.44 -20.33 34.76
C ALA A 253 -5.84 -19.83 33.35
N ALA A 254 -6.94 -19.08 33.27
CA ALA A 254 -7.43 -18.50 32.01
C ALA A 254 -6.44 -17.48 31.42
N VAL A 255 -5.93 -16.55 32.26
CA VAL A 255 -4.92 -15.56 31.85
C VAL A 255 -3.64 -16.24 31.38
N ARG A 256 -3.19 -17.29 32.08
CA ARG A 256 -1.98 -18.01 31.71
C ARG A 256 -2.14 -18.73 30.37
N LYS A 257 -3.27 -19.40 30.16
CA LYS A 257 -3.59 -20.07 28.90
C LYS A 257 -3.57 -19.08 27.73
N MET A 258 -4.28 -17.97 27.84
CA MET A 258 -4.28 -16.93 26.80
C MET A 258 -2.87 -16.38 26.52
N THR A 259 -2.09 -16.12 27.57
CA THR A 259 -0.70 -15.64 27.42
C THR A 259 0.17 -16.64 26.66
N ASP A 260 -0.01 -17.93 26.91
CA ASP A 260 0.74 -19.00 26.24
C ASP A 260 0.33 -19.13 24.76
N GLN A 261 -0.95 -18.94 24.42
CA GLN A 261 -1.43 -18.94 23.03
C GLN A 261 -0.85 -17.76 22.22
N ILE A 262 -0.81 -16.57 22.81
CA ILE A 262 -0.18 -15.38 22.19
C ILE A 262 1.31 -15.63 21.94
N LYS A 263 2.04 -16.21 22.92
CA LYS A 263 3.47 -16.52 22.76
C LYS A 263 3.74 -17.61 21.73
N ALA A 264 2.83 -18.57 21.59
CA ALA A 264 2.93 -19.64 20.62
C ALA A 264 2.65 -19.16 19.18
N GLY A 265 2.17 -17.92 19.01
CA GLY A 265 1.75 -17.40 17.71
C GLY A 265 0.59 -18.21 17.13
N GLU A 266 -0.25 -18.80 17.99
CA GLU A 266 -1.46 -19.48 17.52
C GLU A 266 -2.32 -18.46 16.77
N ASP A 267 -2.75 -18.84 15.56
CA ASP A 267 -3.67 -18.04 14.79
C ASP A 267 -5.06 -18.15 15.43
N LEU A 268 -5.30 -17.28 16.40
CA LEU A 268 -6.57 -17.20 17.10
C LEU A 268 -7.70 -16.72 16.16
N LEU A 269 -7.39 -16.31 14.93
CA LEU A 269 -8.30 -15.75 13.94
C LEU A 269 -7.88 -16.08 12.49
N PRO A 270 -8.23 -17.27 11.98
CA PRO A 270 -7.96 -17.65 10.59
C PRO A 270 -8.68 -16.74 9.55
N ASP A 271 -9.71 -16.00 9.97
CA ASP A 271 -10.53 -15.15 9.10
C ASP A 271 -10.11 -13.66 9.08
N VAL A 272 -9.06 -13.27 9.82
CA VAL A 272 -8.52 -11.89 9.80
C VAL A 272 -7.46 -11.72 8.70
N SER A 273 -7.51 -10.57 8.02
CA SER A 273 -6.66 -10.25 6.86
C SER A 273 -5.15 -10.40 7.14
N PRO A 274 -4.37 -11.03 6.24
CA PRO A 274 -2.91 -11.12 6.33
C PRO A 274 -2.19 -9.76 6.40
N ALA A 275 -2.84 -8.66 5.99
CA ALA A 275 -2.25 -7.32 6.00
C ALA A 275 -1.90 -6.84 7.42
N LEU A 276 -2.79 -7.07 8.40
CA LEU A 276 -2.52 -6.81 9.82
C LEU A 276 -1.37 -7.68 10.38
N LYS A 277 -1.25 -8.92 9.86
CA LYS A 277 -0.19 -9.87 10.29
C LYS A 277 1.21 -9.44 9.82
N LYS A 278 1.31 -8.69 8.72
CA LYS A 278 2.60 -8.18 8.18
C LYS A 278 3.07 -6.88 8.86
N ASN A 279 2.16 -5.99 9.27
CA ASN A 279 2.54 -4.72 9.90
C ASN A 279 3.05 -4.86 11.34
N GLY A 280 2.80 -5.99 12.01
CA GLY A 280 3.40 -6.31 13.31
C GLY A 280 4.91 -6.61 13.29
N GLY A 281 5.54 -6.58 12.11
CA GLY A 281 6.93 -7.01 11.87
C GLY A 281 7.90 -5.94 11.35
N ARG A 282 7.47 -4.68 11.17
CA ARG A 282 8.45 -3.58 11.05
C ARG A 282 9.00 -3.35 12.46
N SER A 283 10.26 -3.74 12.66
CA SER A 283 10.95 -3.71 13.95
C SER A 283 10.68 -2.42 14.73
N ARG A 284 10.16 -2.59 15.95
CA ARG A 284 10.29 -1.63 17.05
C ARG A 284 11.75 -1.36 17.40
#